data_AF-A0AA40KN90-F1
#
_entry.id   AF-A0AA40KN90-F1
#
_cell.length_a   1.000
_cell.length_b   1.000
_cell.length_c   1.000
_cell.angle_alpha   90.00
_cell.angle_beta   90.00
_cell.angle_gamma   90.00
#
_symmetry.space_group_name_H-M   'P 1'
#
loop_
_entity.id
_entity.type
_entity.pdbx_description
1 polymer ?
#
loop_
_entity_poly.entity_id
_entity_poly.type
_entity_poly.pdbx_seq_one_letter_code
_entity_poly.pdbx_strand_id
1 'polypeptide(L)' 'MIVEIPRWTNAKMEINLKETLNPIKQDVKKGKLRYVANCFPHHGYIWNYGALPQVILSLD' A
#
# COMPACT_ATOMS: atom_id res chain seq x y z
N MET A 1 -5.21 -12.33 5.34
CA MET A 1 -4.94 -11.10 4.57
C MET A 1 -4.25 -10.11 5.51
N ILE A 2 -3.16 -9.50 5.08
CA ILE A 2 -2.52 -8.37 5.78
C ILE A 2 -3.08 -7.09 5.17
N VAL A 3 -3.78 -6.29 5.97
CA VAL A 3 -4.34 -5.01 5.52
C VAL A 3 -3.25 -3.95 5.61
N GLU A 4 -3.01 -3.26 4.48
CA GLU A 4 -2.03 -2.17 4.40
C GLU A 4 -2.72 -0.82 4.45
N ILE A 5 -3.84 -0.67 3.74
CA ILE A 5 -4.52 0.61 3.54
C ILE A 5 -6.01 0.47 3.91
N PRO A 6 -6.47 1.15 4.97
CA PRO A 6 -7.88 1.19 5.31
C PRO A 6 -8.72 1.84 4.21
N ARG A 7 -9.96 1.38 4.04
CA ARG A 7 -10.91 1.98 3.10
C ARG A 7 -11.05 3.48 3.34
N TRP A 8 -11.16 4.24 2.25
CA TRP A 8 -11.31 5.70 2.20
C TRP A 8 -10.12 6.47 2.78
N THR A 9 -8.92 5.88 2.72
CA THR A 9 -7.67 6.59 3.02
C THR A 9 -6.80 6.72 1.78
N ASN A 10 -5.89 7.71 1.78
CA ASN A 10 -5.06 8.04 0.61
C ASN A 10 -3.58 7.68 0.77
N ALA A 11 -3.10 7.47 2.00
CA ALA A 11 -1.69 7.15 2.25
C ALA A 11 -1.36 5.78 1.64
N LYS A 12 -0.39 5.74 0.73
CA LYS A 12 0.03 4.47 0.13
C LYS A 12 0.98 3.75 1.09
N MET A 13 0.41 2.89 1.92
CA MET A 13 1.15 1.99 2.79
C MET A 13 1.45 0.69 2.05
N GLU A 14 2.62 0.11 2.30
CA GLU A 14 3.02 -1.18 1.73
C GLU A 14 3.96 -1.94 2.66
N ILE A 15 3.89 -3.28 2.61
CA ILE A 15 4.86 -4.17 3.23
C ILE A 15 6.22 -3.93 2.56
N ASN A 16 7.22 -3.55 3.35
CA ASN A 16 8.56 -3.31 2.83
C ASN A 16 9.32 -4.62 2.62
N LEU A 17 9.63 -4.94 1.36
CA LEU A 17 10.37 -6.16 1.02
C LEU A 17 11.88 -6.09 1.33
N LYS A 18 12.42 -4.90 1.63
CA LYS A 18 13.87 -4.68 1.79
C LYS A 18 14.35 -4.60 3.24
N GLU A 19 13.49 -4.22 4.16
CA GLU A 19 13.85 -4.13 5.59
C GLU A 19 13.52 -5.44 6.30
N THR A 20 14.36 -5.79 7.28
CA THR A 20 14.15 -6.97 8.13
C THR A 20 12.79 -6.89 8.82
N LEU A 21 12.10 -8.03 8.92
CA LEU A 21 10.74 -8.16 9.47
C LEU A 21 9.63 -7.48 8.65
N ASN A 22 9.95 -6.98 7.46
CA ASN A 22 8.99 -6.46 6.48
C ASN A 22 7.92 -5.50 7.06
N PRO A 23 8.34 -4.40 7.72
CA PRO A 23 7.39 -3.46 8.31
C PRO A 23 6.50 -2.82 7.24
N ILE A 24 5.25 -2.54 7.61
CA ILE A 24 4.35 -1.72 6.79
C ILE A 24 4.81 -0.27 6.90
N LYS A 25 5.18 0.34 5.77
CA LYS A 25 5.63 1.74 5.71
C LYS A 25 5.01 2.48 4.54
N GLN A 26 4.96 3.80 4.63
CA GLN A 26 4.44 4.62 3.54
C GLN A 26 5.46 4.68 2.39
N ASP A 27 4.98 4.48 1.16
CA ASP A 27 5.76 4.63 -0.07
C ASP A 27 6.28 6.08 -0.19
N VAL A 28 7.53 6.23 -0.62
CA VAL A 28 8.19 7.52 -0.82
C VAL A 28 8.50 7.67 -2.30
N LYS A 29 7.91 8.70 -2.93
CA LYS A 29 8.13 9.03 -4.34
C LYS A 29 8.76 10.41 -4.44
N LYS A 30 9.93 10.50 -5.08
CA LYS A 30 10.71 11.75 -5.24
C LYS A 30 10.99 12.44 -3.88
N GLY A 31 11.36 11.66 -2.87
CA GLY A 31 11.68 12.17 -1.53
C GLY A 31 10.48 12.66 -0.71
N LYS A 32 9.24 12.49 -1.20
CA LYS A 32 8.02 12.86 -0.48
C LYS A 32 7.13 11.65 -0.24
N LEU A 33 6.40 11.67 0.88
CA LEU A 33 5.38 10.68 1.19
C LEU A 33 4.33 10.63 0.09
N ARG A 34 4.02 9.43 -0.40
CA ARG A 34 3.07 9.23 -1.49
C ARG A 34 1.64 9.11 -0.97
N TYR A 35 0.76 9.86 -1.62
CA TYR A 35 -0.68 9.77 -1.46
C TYR A 35 -1.31 9.46 -2.82
N VAL A 36 -2.27 8.54 -2.83
CA VAL A 36 -3.09 8.27 -4.02
C VAL A 36 -4.12 9.39 -4.16
N ALA A 37 -4.25 9.95 -5.36
CA ALA A 37 -5.23 10.99 -5.63
C ALA A 37 -6.65 10.43 -5.62
N ASN A 38 -7.62 11.27 -5.26
CA ASN A 38 -9.02 10.94 -5.47
C ASN A 38 -9.35 10.99 -6.96
N CYS A 39 -10.07 10.00 -7.44
CA CYS A 39 -10.59 9.95 -8.80
C CYS A 39 -12.12 9.92 -8.72
N PHE A 40 -12.79 10.98 -9.16
CA PHE A 40 -14.25 11.09 -9.06
C PHE A 40 -14.95 9.84 -9.65
N PRO A 41 -15.91 9.22 -8.94
CA PRO A 41 -16.58 9.67 -7.70
C PRO A 41 -15.98 9.11 -6.39
N HIS A 42 -14.76 8.58 -6.43
CA HIS A 42 -14.16 7.82 -5.34
C HIS A 42 -13.24 8.66 -4.43
N HIS A 43 -13.20 8.29 -3.16
CA HIS A 43 -12.29 8.84 -2.15
C HIS A 43 -11.28 7.77 -1.72
N GLY A 44 -10.00 8.01 -1.97
CA GLY A 44 -8.91 7.11 -1.63
C GLY A 44 -9.10 5.69 -2.17
N TYR A 45 -8.66 4.70 -1.40
CA TYR A 45 -8.91 3.29 -1.69
C TYR A 45 -10.35 2.92 -1.33
N ILE A 46 -11.13 2.40 -2.27
CA ILE A 46 -12.55 2.06 -2.02
C ILE A 46 -12.77 0.72 -1.29
N TRP A 47 -11.69 0.02 -0.94
CA TRP A 47 -11.69 -1.21 -0.15
C TRP A 47 -10.64 -1.15 0.95
N ASN A 48 -10.74 -2.04 1.94
CA ASN A 48 -9.59 -2.38 2.77
C ASN A 48 -8.60 -3.12 1.88
N TYR A 49 -7.49 -2.48 1.55
CA TYR A 49 -6.52 -2.95 0.57
C TYR A 49 -5.28 -3.51 1.26
N GLY A 50 -4.69 -4.56 0.68
CA GLY A 50 -3.49 -5.19 1.23
C GLY A 50 -3.10 -6.45 0.46
N ALA A 51 -2.34 -7.33 1.12
CA ALA A 51 -1.71 -8.48 0.49
C ALA A 51 -2.02 -9.82 1.19
N LEU A 52 -1.83 -10.93 0.47
CA LEU A 52 -1.78 -12.26 1.05
C LEU A 52 -0.35 -12.53 1.56
N PRO A 53 -0.17 -12.94 2.83
CA PRO A 53 1.16 -13.29 3.32
C PRO A 53 1.64 -14.60 2.66
N GLN A 54 2.97 -14.80 2.63
CA GLN A 54 3.62 -16.00 2.08
C GLN A 54 3.44 -16.22 0.56
N VAL A 55 2.99 -15.21 -0.18
CA VAL A 55 2.87 -15.25 -1.64
C VAL A 55 3.85 -14.24 -2.24
N ILE A 56 4.60 -14.65 -3.27
CA ILE A 56 5.41 -13.76 -4.10
C ILE A 56 4.89 -13.82 -5.54
N LEU A 57 4.78 -12.65 -6.18
CA LEU A 57 4.53 -12.60 -7.62
C LEU A 57 5.89 -12.57 -8.32
N SER A 58 6.40 -13.72 -8.73
CA SER A 58 7.49 -13.80 -9.71
C SER A 58 6.91 -13.59 -11.10
N LEU A 59 7.38 -12.56 -11.80
CA LEU A 59 7.21 -12.47 -13.24
C LEU A 59 8.45 -13.13 -13.83
N ASP A 60 8.27 -14.34 -14.36
CA ASP A 60 9.29 -15.04 -15.14
C ASP A 60 9.60 -14.25 -16.44
#